data_AF-A0A961H390-F1
#
_entry.id   AF-A0A961H390-F1
#
_cell.length_a   1.000
_cell.length_b   1.000
_cell.length_c   1.000
_cell.angle_alpha   90.00
_cell.angle_beta   90.00
_cell.angle_gamma   90.00
#
_symmetry.space_group_name_H-M   'P 1'
#
loop_
_entity.id
_entity.type
_entity.pdbx_description
1 polymer ?
#
loop_
_entity_poly.entity_id
_entity_poly.type
_entity_poly.pdbx_seq_one_letter_code
_entity_poly.pdbx_strand_id
1 'polypeptide(L)'
;QKIVPFRTQGRVFGFAQAFEAAAAPVTAFLIAPIAQFLIIPYMDSRAGRDAFGWLLGEGQARGIALVFLIAGLVMVLVAAAAFFTKSYRRISAQYLGEDESVPAEPAAV
;
A
#
# COMPACT_ATOMS: atom_id res chain seq x y z
N GLN A 1 5.65 -1.85 -22.10
CA GLN A 1 4.70 -1.65 -23.22
C GLN A 1 5.36 -0.80 -24.28
N LYS A 2 5.44 -1.39 -25.48
CA LYS A 2 5.83 -0.77 -26.74
C LYS A 2 4.78 0.31 -27.05
N ILE A 3 5.24 1.52 -27.40
CA ILE A 3 4.48 2.64 -27.99
C ILE A 3 3.66 3.53 -27.00
N VAL A 4 4.30 4.51 -26.34
CA VAL A 4 3.63 5.70 -25.75
C VAL A 4 4.42 6.98 -26.09
N PRO A 5 3.78 8.11 -26.50
CA PRO A 5 4.48 9.33 -26.95
C PRO A 5 5.38 9.97 -25.88
N PHE A 6 6.67 10.12 -26.21
CA PHE A 6 7.78 10.55 -25.33
C PHE A 6 7.69 11.98 -24.73
N ARG A 7 6.73 12.81 -25.13
CA ARG A 7 6.78 14.27 -24.89
C ARG A 7 6.17 14.71 -23.55
N THR A 8 5.40 13.84 -22.90
CA THR A 8 4.60 14.21 -21.71
C THR A 8 4.77 13.24 -20.53
N GLN A 9 5.42 12.09 -20.72
CA GLN A 9 5.65 11.12 -19.64
C GLN A 9 6.66 11.60 -18.60
N GLY A 10 7.74 12.28 -19.00
CA GLY A 10 8.85 12.61 -18.09
C GLY A 10 8.42 13.41 -16.85
N ARG A 11 7.43 14.32 -16.98
CA ARG A 11 6.93 15.12 -15.86
C ARG A 11 6.01 14.33 -14.92
N VAL A 12 5.14 13.47 -15.44
CA VAL A 12 4.19 12.69 -14.64
C VAL A 12 4.91 11.53 -13.92
N PHE A 13 5.80 10.82 -14.61
CA PHE A 13 6.64 9.79 -13.99
C PHE A 13 7.65 10.39 -13.00
N GLY A 14 8.25 11.53 -13.34
CA GLY A 14 9.14 12.25 -12.41
C GLY A 14 8.43 12.72 -11.15
N PHE A 15 7.19 13.21 -11.25
CA PHE A 15 6.39 13.61 -10.08
C PHE A 15 5.99 12.41 -9.23
N ALA A 16 5.56 11.31 -9.84
CA ALA A 16 5.23 10.07 -9.12
C ALA A 16 6.46 9.51 -8.38
N GLN A 17 7.62 9.49 -9.02
CA GLN A 17 8.87 9.04 -8.40
C GLN A 17 9.34 9.97 -7.28
N ALA A 18 9.23 11.29 -7.46
CA ALA A 18 9.54 12.24 -6.40
C ALA A 18 8.61 12.08 -5.19
N PHE A 19 7.32 11.83 -5.44
CA PHE A 19 6.34 11.57 -4.39
C PHE A 19 6.63 10.26 -3.64
N GLU A 20 6.93 9.18 -4.37
CA GLU A 20 7.30 7.89 -3.80
C GLU A 20 8.59 7.99 -2.96
N ALA A 21 9.62 8.66 -3.48
CA ALA A 21 10.86 8.89 -2.76
C ALA A 21 10.68 9.76 -1.51
N ALA A 22 9.77 10.74 -1.54
CA ALA A 22 9.43 11.57 -0.38
C ALA A 22 8.62 10.81 0.68
N ALA A 23 7.89 9.76 0.30
CA ALA A 23 7.07 8.99 1.23
C ALA A 23 7.91 8.32 2.33
N ALA A 24 9.09 7.79 2.00
CA ALA A 24 9.97 7.12 2.96
C ALA A 24 10.42 8.04 4.13
N PRO A 25 11.06 9.20 3.91
CA PRO A 25 11.48 10.08 4.99
C PRO A 25 10.30 10.67 5.78
N VAL A 26 9.20 11.02 5.10
CA VAL A 26 7.98 11.51 5.77
C VAL A 26 7.38 10.44 6.68
N THR A 27 7.28 9.21 6.19
CA THR A 27 6.76 8.08 6.97
C THR A 27 7.66 7.78 8.18
N ALA A 28 8.98 7.73 7.98
CA ALA A 28 9.91 7.47 9.08
C ALA A 28 9.82 8.55 10.17
N PHE A 29 9.77 9.83 9.77
CA PHE A 29 9.69 10.95 10.71
C PHE A 29 8.34 11.02 11.44
N LEU A 30 7.26 10.55 10.83
CA LEU A 30 5.93 10.54 11.45
C LEU A 30 5.72 9.31 12.34
N ILE A 31 6.09 8.12 11.85
CA ILE A 31 5.86 6.85 12.55
C ILE A 31 6.76 6.70 13.75
N ALA A 32 8.03 7.16 13.71
CA ALA A 32 8.93 7.00 14.84
C ALA A 32 8.45 7.71 16.12
N PRO A 33 8.01 8.99 16.10
CA PRO A 33 7.41 9.65 17.26
C PRO A 33 6.10 9.00 17.72
N ILE A 34 5.23 8.61 16.78
CA ILE A 34 3.97 7.92 17.12
C ILE A 34 4.28 6.60 17.84
N ALA A 35 5.24 5.84 17.33
CA ALA A 35 5.68 4.60 17.96
C ALA A 35 6.21 4.87 19.37
N GLN A 36 7.13 5.83 19.51
CA GLN A 36 7.81 6.12 20.77
C GLN A 36 6.90 6.70 21.85
N PHE A 37 6.02 7.65 21.50
CA PHE A 37 5.26 8.43 22.47
C PHE A 37 3.81 7.96 22.66
N LEU A 38 3.26 7.18 21.72
CA LEU A 38 1.88 6.69 21.81
C LEU A 38 1.83 5.16 21.90
N ILE A 39 2.41 4.47 20.92
CA ILE A 39 2.26 3.00 20.78
C ILE A 39 2.95 2.27 21.92
N ILE A 40 4.24 2.53 22.15
CA ILE A 40 5.03 1.84 23.19
C ILE A 40 4.40 2.03 24.59
N PRO A 41 4.12 3.26 25.07
CA PRO A 41 3.54 3.44 26.40
C PRO A 41 2.13 2.84 26.51
N TYR A 42 1.33 2.88 25.44
CA TYR A 42 0.03 2.21 25.42
C TYR A 42 0.18 0.68 25.54
N MET A 43 1.13 0.09 24.80
CA MET A 43 1.38 -1.34 24.82
C MET A 43 1.98 -1.83 26.13
N ASP A 44 2.70 -0.98 26.86
CA ASP A 44 3.23 -1.27 28.21
C ASP A 44 2.16 -1.10 29.32
N SER A 45 1.12 -0.33 29.03
CA SER A 45 -0.03 -0.21 29.93
C SER A 45 -0.72 -1.56 30.15
N ARG A 46 -1.48 -1.64 31.25
CA ARG A 46 -2.25 -2.85 31.60
C ARG A 46 -3.32 -3.15 30.54
N ALA A 47 -4.03 -2.11 30.09
CA ALA A 47 -5.05 -2.21 29.04
C ALA A 47 -4.49 -2.73 27.70
N GLY A 48 -3.32 -2.25 27.28
CA GLY A 48 -2.68 -2.71 26.04
C GLY A 48 -2.26 -4.18 26.10
N ARG A 49 -1.74 -4.62 27.25
CA ARG A 49 -1.40 -6.03 27.49
C ARG A 49 -2.62 -6.94 27.48
N ASP A 50 -3.70 -6.55 28.14
CA ASP A 50 -4.90 -7.36 28.21
C ASP A 50 -5.60 -7.45 26.84
N ALA A 51 -5.64 -6.35 26.08
CA ALA A 51 -6.31 -6.31 24.77
C ALA A 51 -5.54 -7.02 23.66
N PHE A 52 -4.21 -6.89 23.64
CA PHE A 52 -3.38 -7.34 22.51
C PHE A 52 -2.37 -8.44 22.87
N GLY A 53 -2.20 -8.78 24.15
CA GLY A 53 -1.25 -9.81 24.58
C GLY A 53 -1.53 -11.19 23.97
N TRP A 54 -2.81 -11.52 23.73
CA TRP A 54 -3.19 -12.77 23.07
C TRP A 54 -2.86 -12.83 21.57
N LEU A 55 -2.79 -11.67 20.89
CA LEU A 55 -2.60 -11.58 19.44
C LEU A 55 -1.15 -11.25 19.06
N LEU A 56 -0.50 -10.35 19.81
CA LEU A 56 0.87 -9.88 19.55
C LEU A 56 1.92 -10.57 20.43
N GLY A 57 1.48 -11.35 21.43
CA GLY A 57 2.35 -12.03 22.38
C GLY A 57 2.94 -11.09 23.45
N GLU A 58 3.85 -11.66 24.24
CA GLU A 58 4.58 -10.96 25.31
C GLU A 58 5.99 -10.57 24.83
N GLY A 59 6.48 -9.38 25.18
CA GLY A 59 7.87 -8.97 24.92
C GLY A 59 8.09 -7.49 24.55
N GLN A 60 9.36 -7.11 24.36
CA GLN A 60 9.80 -5.74 24.05
C GLN A 60 9.39 -5.29 22.63
N ALA A 61 9.26 -6.23 21.69
CA ALA A 61 9.00 -5.94 20.27
C ALA A 61 7.51 -5.70 19.93
N ARG A 62 6.59 -5.81 20.90
CA ARG A 62 5.13 -5.73 20.68
C ARG A 62 4.67 -4.39 20.09
N GLY A 63 5.36 -3.29 20.45
CA GLY A 63 5.07 -1.97 19.89
C GLY A 63 5.25 -1.94 18.37
N ILE A 64 6.34 -2.52 17.87
CA ILE A 64 6.63 -2.61 16.44
C ILE A 64 5.60 -3.52 15.75
N ALA A 65 5.24 -4.65 16.37
CA ALA A 65 4.22 -5.55 15.85
C ALA A 65 2.85 -4.86 15.66
N LEU A 66 2.43 -4.01 16.61
CA LEU A 66 1.18 -3.26 16.48
C LEU A 66 1.24 -2.25 15.32
N VAL A 67 2.37 -1.57 15.13
CA VAL A 67 2.57 -0.65 14.00
C VAL A 67 2.41 -1.39 12.67
N PHE A 68 3.03 -2.57 12.52
CA PHE A 68 2.89 -3.39 11.32
C PHE A 68 1.44 -3.85 11.10
N LEU A 69 0.75 -4.27 12.16
CA LEU A 69 -0.64 -4.71 12.08
C LEU A 69 -1.55 -3.57 11.58
N ILE A 70 -1.42 -2.38 12.17
CA ILE A 70 -2.21 -1.21 11.78
C ILE A 70 -1.86 -0.76 10.36
N ALA A 71 -0.57 -0.69 10.01
CA ALA A 71 -0.14 -0.29 8.67
C ALA A 71 -0.64 -1.26 7.59
N GLY A 72 -0.58 -2.58 7.85
CA GLY A 72 -1.13 -3.60 6.97
C GLY A 72 -2.64 -3.48 6.82
N LEU A 73 -3.37 -3.27 7.92
CA LEU A 73 -4.81 -3.06 7.88
C LEU A 73 -5.19 -1.82 7.06
N VAL A 74 -4.48 -0.70 7.26
CA VAL A 74 -4.67 0.52 6.48
C VAL A 74 -4.41 0.26 4.99
N MET A 75 -3.34 -0.46 4.66
CA MET A 75 -3.04 -0.83 3.26
C MET A 75 -4.17 -1.65 2.64
N VAL A 76 -4.71 -2.63 3.36
CA VAL A 76 -5.86 -3.42 2.90
C VAL A 76 -7.10 -2.55 2.71
N LEU A 77 -7.39 -1.63 3.63
CA LEU A 77 -8.53 -0.71 3.53
C LEU A 77 -8.37 0.25 2.34
N VAL A 78 -7.16 0.77 2.10
CA VAL A 78 -6.87 1.63 0.95
C VAL A 78 -7.02 0.85 -0.35
N ALA A 79 -6.51 -0.38 -0.41
CA ALA A 79 -6.70 -1.25 -1.57
C ALA A 79 -8.18 -1.54 -1.82
N ALA A 80 -8.94 -1.91 -0.78
CA ALA A 80 -10.39 -2.11 -0.85
C ALA A 80 -11.12 -0.86 -1.34
N ALA A 81 -10.79 0.33 -0.81
CA ALA A 81 -11.36 1.59 -1.26
C ALA A 81 -11.02 1.92 -2.73
N ALA A 82 -9.82 1.54 -3.19
CA ALA A 82 -9.45 1.69 -4.60
C ALA A 82 -10.32 0.81 -5.52
N PHE A 83 -10.72 -0.40 -5.08
CA PHE A 83 -11.67 -1.24 -5.81
C PHE A 83 -13.07 -0.62 -5.93
N PHE A 84 -13.51 0.15 -4.92
CA PHE A 84 -14.77 0.90 -5.00
C PHE A 84 -14.67 2.17 -5.87
N THR A 85 -13.47 2.59 -6.24
CA THR A 85 -13.27 3.80 -7.05
C THR A 85 -13.62 3.53 -8.53
N LYS A 86 -14.27 4.50 -9.19
CA LYS A 86 -14.74 4.46 -10.60
C LYS A 86 -13.73 3.89 -11.62
N SER A 87 -12.42 3.98 -11.34
CA SER A 87 -11.36 3.41 -12.17
C SER A 87 -11.44 1.88 -12.27
N TYR A 88 -11.72 1.16 -11.19
CA TYR A 88 -11.83 -0.30 -11.25
C TYR A 88 -13.06 -0.75 -12.03
N ARG A 89 -14.18 -0.02 -11.87
CA ARG A 89 -15.43 -0.28 -12.60
C ARG A 89 -15.29 -0.02 -14.11
N ARG A 90 -14.47 0.95 -14.52
CA ARG A 90 -14.16 1.21 -15.94
C ARG A 90 -13.27 0.12 -16.54
N ILE A 91 -12.26 -0.37 -15.81
CA ILE A 91 -11.37 -1.44 -16.29
C ILE A 91 -12.13 -2.77 -16.40
N SER A 92 -12.94 -3.12 -15.40
CA SER A 92 -13.75 -4.35 -15.43
C SER A 92 -14.78 -4.36 -16.57
N ALA A 93 -15.34 -3.20 -16.94
CA ALA A 93 -16.23 -3.06 -18.08
C ALA A 93 -15.52 -3.24 -19.44
N GLN A 94 -14.22 -2.91 -19.54
CA GLN A 94 -13.43 -3.17 -20.75
C GLN A 94 -13.08 -4.66 -20.87
N TYR A 95 -12.75 -5.33 -19.76
CA TYR A 95 -12.47 -6.78 -19.77
C TYR A 95 -13.69 -7.66 -20.08
N LEU A 96 -14.90 -7.21 -19.78
CA LEU A 96 -16.14 -7.90 -20.17
C LEU A 96 -16.59 -7.61 -21.61
N GLY A 97 -15.95 -6.66 -22.30
CA GLY A 97 -16.30 -6.22 -23.66
C GLY A 97 -15.31 -6.65 -24.77
N GLU A 98 -14.14 -7.18 -24.42
CA GLU A 98 -13.13 -7.65 -25.38
C GLU A 98 -13.08 -9.17 -25.39
N ASP A 99 -14.03 -9.77 -26.12
CA ASP A 99 -14.05 -11.19 -26.50
C ASP A 99 -13.12 -11.47 -27.70
N GLU A 100 -11.99 -10.75 -27.81
CA GLU A 100 -11.04 -10.94 -28.90
C GLU A 100 -9.61 -11.07 -28.34
N SER A 101 -9.31 -12.28 -27.89
CA SER A 101 -7.93 -12.71 -27.70
C SER A 101 -7.18 -12.55 -29.03
N VAL A 102 -6.30 -11.54 -29.10
CA VAL A 102 -5.37 -11.33 -30.21
C VAL A 102 -4.65 -12.66 -30.51
N PRO A 103 -4.80 -13.23 -31.72
CA PRO A 103 -4.13 -14.49 -32.07
C PRO A 103 -2.61 -14.29 -31.95
N ALA A 104 -1.96 -15.21 -31.24
CA ALA A 104 -0.50 -15.23 -31.16
C ALA A 104 0.07 -15.36 -32.58
N GLU A 105 0.80 -14.35 -33.02
CA GLU A 105 1.50 -14.32 -34.30
C GLU A 105 2.46 -15.52 -34.37
N PRO A 106 2.35 -16.42 -35.37
CA PRO A 106 3.17 -17.62 -35.42
C PRO A 106 4.63 -17.21 -35.64
N ALA A 107 5.49 -17.72 -34.76
CA ALA A 107 6.94 -17.50 -34.82
C ALA A 107 7.47 -17.82 -36.22
N ALA A 108 8.06 -16.82 -36.87
CA ALA A 108 8.71 -16.96 -38.16
C ALA A 108 9.85 -17.99 -38.05
N VAL A 109 9.81 -18.96 -38.96
CA VAL A 109 10.75 -20.08 -39.13
C VAL A 109 12.00 -19.62 -39.88
#